data_AF-A0A5R8P8K6-F1
#
_entry.id   AF-A0A5R8P8K6-F1
#
_cell.length_a   1.000
_cell.length_b   1.000
_cell.length_c   1.000
_cell.angle_alpha   90.00
_cell.angle_beta   90.00
_cell.angle_gamma   90.00
#
_symmetry.space_group_name_H-M   'P 1'
#
loop_
_entity.id
_entity.type
_entity.pdbx_description
1 polymer ?
#
loop_
_entity_poly.entity_id
_entity_poly.type
_entity_poly.pdbx_seq_one_letter_code
_entity_poly.pdbx_strand_id
1 'polypeptide(L)' 'MAGTDLTQRRILAIVTNYGVEQDELMVPVQHLRDEGATVDIAAESGDAIQTLVHDKN' A
#
# COMPACT_ATOMS: atom_id res chain seq x y z
N MET A 1 3.36 -2.03 24.50
CA MET A 1 4.11 -2.18 23.24
C MET A 1 4.49 -0.78 22.81
N ALA A 2 5.77 -0.49 22.56
CA ALA A 2 6.14 0.77 21.92
C ALA A 2 5.68 0.67 20.47
N GLY A 3 4.58 1.33 20.11
CA GLY A 3 4.18 1.45 18.72
C GLY A 3 5.31 2.11 17.95
N THR A 4 5.65 1.58 16.78
CA THR A 4 6.66 2.20 15.92
C THR A 4 6.08 3.52 15.43
N ASP A 5 6.69 4.64 15.81
CA ASP A 5 6.33 5.96 15.29
C ASP A 5 6.98 6.17 13.92
N LEU A 6 6.16 6.34 12.88
CA LEU A 6 6.59 6.55 11.50
C LEU A 6 6.35 7.98 10.99
N THR A 7 6.00 8.95 11.86
CA THR A 7 5.55 10.33 11.50
C THR A 7 6.47 11.11 10.55
N GLN A 8 7.75 10.72 10.42
CA GLN A 8 8.74 11.37 9.53
C GLN A 8 9.37 10.40 8.51
N ARG A 9 8.74 9.23 8.30
CA ARG A 9 9.22 8.23 7.36
C ARG A 9 8.50 8.35 6.03
N ARG A 10 9.26 8.21 4.95
CA ARG A 10 8.75 8.11 3.58
C ARG A 10 8.94 6.68 3.09
N ILE A 11 7.88 6.12 2.53
CA ILE A 11 7.84 4.74 2.04
C ILE A 11 7.35 4.77 0.60
N LEU A 12 8.02 4.00 -0.27
CA LEU A 12 7.61 3.78 -1.64
C LEU A 12 7.10 2.34 -1.77
N ALA A 13 5.80 2.19 -2.05
CA ALA A 13 5.22 0.91 -2.44
C ALA A 13 5.30 0.78 -3.96
N ILE A 14 5.94 -0.28 -4.46
CA ILE A 14 6.07 -0.57 -5.89
C ILE A 14 5.15 -1.74 -6.23
N VAL A 15 4.22 -1.52 -7.15
CA VAL A 15 3.25 -2.52 -7.60
C VAL A 15 3.22 -2.61 -9.12
N THR A 16 2.58 -3.66 -9.64
CA THR A 16 2.20 -3.72 -11.06
C THR A 16 0.93 -2.89 -11.28
N ASN A 17 0.73 -2.34 -12.49
CA ASN A 17 -0.54 -1.68 -12.83
C ASN A 17 -1.73 -2.65 -12.88
N TYR A 18 -1.51 -3.96 -12.86
CA TYR A 18 -2.55 -4.99 -12.87
C TYR A 18 -2.14 -6.22 -12.06
N GLY A 19 -3.10 -6.84 -11.36
CA GLY A 19 -2.94 -8.18 -10.79
C GLY A 19 -2.55 -8.22 -9.31
N VAL A 20 -2.35 -7.08 -8.65
CA VAL A 20 -2.15 -7.02 -7.19
C VAL A 20 -3.50 -7.21 -6.49
N GLU A 21 -3.57 -8.08 -5.48
CA GLU A 21 -4.79 -8.22 -4.67
C GLU A 21 -5.05 -6.93 -3.86
N GLN A 22 -6.32 -6.54 -3.76
CA GLN A 22 -6.69 -5.26 -3.16
C GLN A 22 -6.30 -5.18 -1.69
N ASP A 23 -6.53 -6.23 -0.91
CA ASP A 23 -6.22 -6.24 0.52
C ASP A 23 -4.70 -6.31 0.78
N GLU A 24 -3.97 -7.04 -0.06
CA GLU A 24 -2.50 -7.10 -0.02
C GLU A 24 -1.83 -5.72 -0.24
N LEU A 25 -2.47 -4.82 -1.00
CA LEU A 25 -1.99 -3.43 -1.13
C LEU A 25 -2.57 -2.51 -0.06
N MET A 26 -3.89 -2.50 0.10
CA MET A 26 -4.58 -1.47 0.90
C MET A 26 -4.31 -1.61 2.40
N VAL A 27 -4.27 -2.84 2.93
CA VAL A 27 -4.11 -3.07 4.38
C VAL A 27 -2.72 -2.63 4.87
N PRO A 28 -1.59 -3.04 4.24
CA PRO A 28 -0.28 -2.56 4.67
C PRO A 28 -0.12 -1.04 4.51
N VAL A 29 -0.60 -0.46 3.41
CA VAL A 29 -0.54 1.00 3.20
C VAL A 29 -1.30 1.74 4.28
N GLN A 30 -2.48 1.24 4.67
CA GLN A 30 -3.27 1.85 5.73
C GLN A 30 -2.53 1.81 7.06
N HIS A 31 -2.02 0.65 7.47
CA HIS A 31 -1.25 0.54 8.72
C HIS A 31 -0.05 1.49 8.77
N LEU A 32 0.70 1.60 7.67
CA LEU A 32 1.85 2.51 7.59
C LEU A 32 1.44 3.97 7.75
N ARG A 33 0.33 4.38 7.12
CA ARG A 33 -0.22 5.73 7.25
C ARG A 33 -0.77 5.99 8.65
N ASP A 34 -1.41 5.01 9.28
CA ASP A 34 -1.92 5.10 10.65
C ASP A 34 -0.78 5.27 11.68
N GLU A 35 0.40 4.71 11.40
CA GLU A 35 1.63 4.93 12.17
C GLU A 35 2.35 6.26 11.84
N GLY A 36 1.80 7.06 10.92
CA GLY A 36 2.30 8.40 10.57
C GLY A 36 3.21 8.47 9.35
N ALA A 37 3.44 7.35 8.65
CA ALA A 37 4.28 7.37 7.45
C ALA A 37 3.62 8.13 6.29
N THR A 38 4.45 8.80 5.49
CA THR A 38 4.08 9.23 4.15
C THR A 38 4.33 8.08 3.18
N VAL A 39 3.28 7.59 2.51
CA VAL A 39 3.37 6.46 1.58
C VAL A 39 3.03 6.90 0.16
N ASP A 40 4.03 6.84 -0.71
CA ASP A 40 3.91 7.01 -2.16
C ASP A 40 3.73 5.62 -2.81
N ILE A 41 2.82 5.52 -3.78
CA ILE A 41 2.59 4.28 -4.54
C ILE A 41 3.03 4.52 -5.97
N ALA A 42 3.90 3.66 -6.49
CA ALA A 42 4.38 3.70 -7.86
C ALA A 42 4.08 2.38 -8.57
N ALA A 43 3.83 2.49 -9.87
CA ALA A 43 3.69 1.37 -10.77
C ALA A 43 4.56 1.57 -12.01
N GLU A 44 4.62 0.56 -12.88
CA GLU A 44 5.39 0.59 -14.13
C GLU A 44 5.03 1.80 -15.01
N SER A 45 3.76 2.19 -15.01
CA SER A 45 3.24 3.39 -15.68
C SER A 45 2.36 4.23 -14.75
N GLY A 46 2.06 5.47 -15.17
CA GLY A 46 1.12 6.37 -14.50
C GLY A 46 -0.35 6.01 -14.70
N ASP A 47 -0.66 4.91 -15.39
CA ASP A 47 -2.01 4.40 -15.56
C ASP A 47 -2.57 3.88 -14.23
N ALA A 48 -3.90 3.77 -14.15
CA ALA A 48 -4.56 3.28 -12.96
C ALA A 48 -4.09 1.87 -12.56
N ILE A 49 -3.88 1.65 -11.26
CA ILE A 49 -3.64 0.33 -10.69
C ILE A 49 -4.98 -0.41 -10.64
N GLN A 50 -5.07 -1.53 -11.33
CA GLN A 50 -6.23 -2.42 -11.36
C GLN A 50 -5.97 -3.60 -10.43
N THR A 51 -6.62 -3.57 -9.27
CA THR A 51 -6.48 -4.62 -8.25
C THR A 51 -7.42 -5.78 -8.52
N LEU A 52 -7.03 -6.97 -8.09
CA LEU A 52 -7.91 -8.13 -8.02
C LEU A 52 -8.63 -8.17 -6.66
N VAL A 53 -9.81 -8.77 -6.67
CA VAL A 53 -10.53 -9.13 -5.45
C VAL A 53 -10.78 -10.63 -5.53
N HIS A 54 -9.89 -11.44 -4.94
CA HIS A 54 -10.24 -12.83 -4.67
C HIS A 54 -11.25 -12.89 -3.52
N ASP A 55 -12.46 -13.36 -3.82
CA ASP A 55 -13.50 -13.57 -2.83
C ASP A 55 -13.03 -14.57 -1.76
N LYS A 56 -13.25 -14.23 -0.49
CA LYS A 56 -13.16 -15.19 0.62
C LYS A 56 -14.45 -15.99 0.60
N ASN A 57 -14.46 -17.08 -0.17
CA ASN A 57 -15.47 -18.13 -0.03
C ASN A 57 -15.57 -18.61 1.43
#